data_AF-A0A9D7A668-F1
#
_entry.id   AF-A0A9D7A668-F1
#
_cell.length_a   1.000
_cell.length_b   1.000
_cell.length_c   1.000
_cell.angle_alpha   90.00
_cell.angle_beta   90.00
_cell.angle_gamma   90.00
#
_symmetry.space_group_name_H-M   'P 1'
#
loop_
_entity.id
_entity.type
_entity.pdbx_description
1 polymer ?
#
loop_
_entity_poly.entity_id
_entity_poly.type
_entity_poly.pdbx_seq_one_letter_code
_entity_poly.pdbx_strand_id
1 'polypeptide(L)'
;MVRSLIAAICLAFALPAFAQVPATGQAPVAPKGIKLPPQTKPPSNRWLEDADSDADRFRKLEIYLRGFDQPMLEVGQRYLALYDAIKDRNWGLADYQWDKVKLTINGGLMKRPARTRNAESIFLDVAWPAMDKAIKSKDEARIREQFGAVRETCMECHEKEKVPFMNESPLFRTTAGFPR
;
A
#
# COMPACT_ATOMS: atom_id res chain seq x y z
N MET A 1 -29.13 -63.78 -11.75
CA MET A 1 -29.19 -62.77 -10.67
C MET A 1 -27.76 -62.39 -10.29
N VAL A 2 -27.21 -61.32 -10.87
CA VAL A 2 -25.83 -60.85 -10.59
C VAL A 2 -25.96 -59.60 -9.73
N ARG A 3 -25.51 -59.69 -8.46
CA ARG A 3 -25.46 -58.56 -7.52
C ARG A 3 -24.20 -57.74 -7.82
N SER A 4 -24.38 -56.53 -8.34
CA SER A 4 -23.31 -55.54 -8.45
C SER A 4 -23.00 -54.93 -7.08
N LEU A 5 -21.80 -55.20 -6.56
CA LEU A 5 -21.21 -54.46 -5.44
C LEU A 5 -20.63 -53.16 -5.98
N ILE A 6 -21.28 -52.03 -5.68
CA ILE A 6 -20.71 -50.70 -5.89
C ILE A 6 -19.81 -50.41 -4.69
N ALA A 7 -18.50 -50.46 -4.90
CA ALA A 7 -17.51 -50.01 -3.93
C ALA A 7 -17.51 -48.46 -3.90
N ALA A 8 -17.87 -47.89 -2.75
CA ALA A 8 -17.76 -46.45 -2.51
C ALA A 8 -16.28 -46.08 -2.35
N ILE A 9 -15.71 -45.43 -3.37
CA ILE A 9 -14.37 -44.85 -3.30
C ILE A 9 -14.49 -43.53 -2.54
N CYS A 10 -14.06 -43.51 -1.27
CA CYS A 10 -13.83 -42.27 -0.53
C CYS A 10 -12.58 -41.59 -1.10
N LEU A 11 -12.75 -40.60 -1.97
CA LEU A 11 -11.68 -39.67 -2.33
C LEU A 11 -11.38 -38.79 -1.10
N ALA A 12 -10.34 -39.14 -0.35
CA ALA A 12 -9.75 -38.25 0.63
C ALA A 12 -9.07 -37.09 -0.12
N PHE A 13 -9.67 -35.90 -0.09
CA PHE A 13 -9.01 -34.69 -0.52
C PHE A 13 -7.84 -34.40 0.43
N ALA A 14 -6.62 -34.73 -0.01
CA ALA A 14 -5.42 -34.25 0.64
C ALA A 14 -5.39 -32.73 0.50
N LEU A 15 -5.60 -32.01 1.61
CA LEU A 15 -5.34 -30.58 1.66
C LEU A 15 -3.88 -30.34 1.24
N PRO A 16 -3.60 -29.36 0.37
CA PRO A 16 -2.22 -29.07 -0.02
C PRO A 16 -1.43 -28.71 1.24
N ALA A 17 -0.41 -29.52 1.53
CA ALA A 17 0.55 -29.19 2.57
C ALA A 17 1.17 -27.84 2.20
N PHE A 18 0.89 -26.81 2.99
CA PHE A 18 1.60 -25.55 2.89
C PHE A 18 3.09 -25.86 2.92
N ALA A 19 3.82 -25.49 1.86
CA ALA A 19 5.23 -25.80 1.72
C ALA A 19 5.96 -25.37 2.99
N GLN A 20 6.54 -26.33 3.71
CA GLN A 20 7.31 -26.05 4.90
C GLN A 20 8.52 -25.21 4.48
N VAL A 21 8.66 -24.02 5.06
CA VAL A 21 9.86 -23.20 4.87
C VAL A 21 11.09 -24.05 5.24
N PRO A 22 12.14 -24.12 4.38
CA PRO A 22 13.31 -24.94 4.64
C PRO A 22 13.92 -24.63 6.02
N ALA A 23 14.31 -25.67 6.76
CA ALA A 23 14.93 -25.50 8.07
C ALA A 23 16.29 -24.81 7.90
N THR A 24 16.45 -23.64 8.52
CA THR A 24 17.71 -22.86 8.50
C THR A 24 18.77 -23.43 9.45
N GLY A 25 18.43 -24.43 10.26
CA GLY A 25 19.27 -24.96 11.34
C GLY A 25 19.40 -24.01 12.54
N GLN A 26 18.79 -22.83 12.49
CA GLN A 26 18.81 -21.84 13.57
C GLN A 26 17.53 -21.93 14.41
N ALA A 27 17.67 -21.82 15.73
CA ALA A 27 16.51 -21.75 16.62
C ALA A 27 15.73 -20.44 16.35
N PRO A 28 14.38 -20.49 16.20
CA PRO A 28 13.58 -19.28 16.05
C PRO A 28 13.72 -18.36 17.24
N VAL A 29 13.93 -17.07 16.98
CA VAL A 29 14.02 -16.04 18.02
C VAL A 29 13.16 -14.84 17.63
N ALA A 30 12.49 -14.26 18.61
CA ALA A 30 11.71 -13.04 18.38
C ALA A 30 12.62 -11.85 18.06
N PRO A 31 12.23 -10.96 17.13
CA PRO A 31 13.03 -9.78 16.78
C PRO A 31 13.13 -8.82 17.97
N LYS A 32 14.36 -8.51 18.41
CA LYS A 32 14.60 -7.58 19.53
C LYS A 32 14.27 -6.12 19.21
N GLY A 33 14.30 -5.74 17.93
CA GLY A 33 14.07 -4.36 17.48
C GLY A 33 12.61 -3.92 17.44
N ILE A 34 11.67 -4.83 17.74
CA ILE A 34 10.23 -4.54 17.70
C ILE A 34 9.61 -5.05 19.00
N LYS A 35 8.86 -4.19 19.69
CA LYS A 35 8.09 -4.59 20.87
C LYS A 35 6.87 -5.39 20.44
N LEU A 36 7.00 -6.72 20.45
CA LEU A 36 5.90 -7.64 20.22
C LEU A 36 5.08 -7.83 21.51
N PRO A 37 3.79 -8.19 21.38
CA PRO A 37 3.03 -8.70 22.51
C PRO A 37 3.72 -9.93 23.12
N PRO A 38 3.58 -10.13 24.44
CA PRO A 38 4.05 -11.37 25.07
C PRO A 38 3.36 -12.58 24.43
N GLN A 39 4.07 -13.71 24.41
CA GLN A 39 3.49 -15.00 24.02
C GLN A 39 4.08 -16.12 24.86
N THR A 40 3.28 -17.13 25.17
CA THR A 40 3.70 -18.34 25.90
C THR A 40 4.37 -19.37 24.98
N LYS A 41 3.86 -19.48 23.74
CA LYS A 41 4.41 -20.42 22.75
C LYS A 41 5.79 -19.95 22.27
N PRO A 42 6.73 -20.88 22.01
CA PRO A 42 7.99 -20.53 21.36
C PRO A 42 7.74 -19.86 20.00
N PRO A 43 8.57 -18.89 19.57
CA PRO A 43 8.48 -18.33 18.23
C PRO A 43 8.60 -19.42 17.16
N SER A 44 7.83 -19.30 16.07
CA SER A 44 7.93 -20.18 14.91
C SER A 44 7.48 -19.48 13.62
N ASN A 45 7.46 -20.20 12.50
CA ASN A 45 6.90 -19.70 11.24
C ASN A 45 5.38 -19.46 11.30
N ARG A 46 4.69 -19.99 12.32
CA ARG A 46 3.29 -19.71 12.63
C ARG A 46 3.15 -18.44 13.49
N TRP A 47 3.99 -17.43 13.23
CA TRP A 47 4.19 -16.23 14.06
C TRP A 47 2.91 -15.50 14.50
N LEU A 48 1.85 -15.53 13.67
CA LEU A 48 0.56 -14.96 14.01
C LEU A 48 -0.27 -15.90 14.90
N GLU A 49 -0.33 -17.19 14.56
CA GLU A 49 -1.13 -18.19 15.27
C GLU A 49 -0.53 -18.62 16.61
N ASP A 50 0.77 -18.38 16.79
CA ASP A 50 1.51 -18.58 18.03
C ASP A 50 1.19 -17.51 19.09
N ALA A 51 0.51 -16.42 18.72
CA ALA A 51 0.03 -15.44 19.68
C ALA A 51 -0.96 -16.05 20.67
N ASP A 52 -0.94 -15.55 21.92
CA ASP A 52 -1.76 -16.09 23.01
C ASP A 52 -3.25 -15.75 22.86
N SER A 53 -3.58 -14.64 22.18
CA SER A 53 -4.95 -14.18 21.98
C SER A 53 -5.18 -13.53 20.61
N ASP A 54 -6.46 -13.38 20.23
CA ASP A 54 -6.81 -12.62 19.02
C ASP A 54 -6.44 -11.14 19.11
N ALA A 55 -6.48 -10.55 20.31
CA ALA A 55 -6.00 -9.18 20.52
C ALA A 55 -4.50 -9.06 20.20
N ASP A 56 -3.68 -10.05 20.59
CA ASP A 56 -2.26 -10.09 20.27
C ASP A 56 -2.01 -10.33 18.78
N ARG A 57 -2.88 -11.11 18.11
CA ARG A 57 -2.85 -11.27 16.65
C ARG A 57 -3.08 -9.95 15.94
N PHE A 58 -4.14 -9.22 16.31
CA PHE A 58 -4.41 -7.91 15.73
C PHE A 58 -3.28 -6.92 16.03
N ARG A 59 -2.74 -6.92 17.24
CA ARG A 59 -1.59 -6.07 17.59
C ARG A 59 -0.36 -6.39 16.74
N LYS A 60 -0.08 -7.67 16.51
CA LYS A 60 0.99 -8.13 15.59
C LYS A 60 0.73 -7.67 14.16
N LEU A 61 -0.51 -7.73 13.68
CA LEU A 61 -0.89 -7.24 12.35
C LEU A 61 -0.73 -5.73 12.22
N GLU A 62 -1.11 -4.93 13.22
CA GLU A 62 -0.89 -3.48 13.23
C GLU A 62 0.61 -3.12 13.13
N ILE A 63 1.47 -3.86 13.84
CA ILE A 63 2.92 -3.70 13.77
C ILE A 63 3.41 -4.03 12.35
N TYR A 64 3.01 -5.18 11.82
CA TYR A 64 3.40 -5.65 10.48
C TYR A 64 2.94 -4.70 9.36
N LEU A 65 1.69 -4.24 9.43
CA LEU A 65 1.07 -3.37 8.43
C LEU A 65 1.61 -1.92 8.49
N ARG A 66 2.38 -1.59 9.54
CA ARG A 66 3.03 -0.28 9.76
C ARG A 66 2.03 0.89 9.73
N GLY A 67 2.56 2.12 9.65
CA GLY A 67 1.78 3.34 9.60
C GLY A 67 1.54 3.84 8.19
N PHE A 68 1.44 5.17 8.10
CA PHE A 68 1.23 5.92 6.85
C PHE A 68 2.43 5.84 5.90
N ASP A 69 3.61 5.50 6.42
CA ASP A 69 4.83 5.28 5.66
C ASP A 69 4.70 4.17 4.62
N GLN A 70 3.97 3.08 4.91
CA GLN A 70 3.74 2.00 3.96
C GLN A 70 2.88 2.44 2.76
N PRO A 71 1.67 3.00 2.96
CA PRO A 71 0.88 3.60 1.89
C PRO A 71 1.63 4.65 1.06
N MET A 72 2.52 5.42 1.68
CA MET A 72 3.29 6.45 0.95
C MET A 72 4.30 5.88 -0.04
N LEU A 73 4.76 4.65 0.14
CA LEU A 73 5.55 3.95 -0.89
C LEU A 73 4.71 3.70 -2.14
N GLU A 74 3.48 3.18 -1.98
CA GLU A 74 2.59 2.97 -3.12
C GLU A 74 2.20 4.30 -3.75
N VAL A 75 1.84 5.33 -2.98
CA VAL A 75 1.54 6.66 -3.56
C VAL A 75 2.70 7.19 -4.39
N GLY A 76 3.95 7.07 -3.92
CA GLY A 76 5.12 7.47 -4.71
C GLY A 76 5.24 6.71 -6.03
N GLN A 77 5.03 5.39 -6.00
CA GLN A 77 5.03 4.54 -7.20
C GLN A 77 3.90 4.90 -8.17
N ARG A 78 2.68 5.11 -7.66
CA ARG A 78 1.50 5.49 -8.44
C ARG A 78 1.64 6.88 -9.04
N TYR A 79 2.22 7.82 -8.30
CA TYR A 79 2.51 9.18 -8.79
C TYR A 79 3.55 9.16 -9.92
N LEU A 80 4.60 8.34 -9.81
CA LEU A 80 5.54 8.14 -10.92
C LEU A 80 4.85 7.50 -12.14
N ALA A 81 4.03 6.48 -11.92
CA ALA A 81 3.28 5.84 -13.00
C ALA A 81 2.28 6.80 -13.67
N LEU A 82 1.68 7.72 -12.91
CA LEU A 82 0.85 8.81 -13.44
C LEU A 82 1.67 9.75 -14.33
N TYR A 83 2.86 10.16 -13.87
CA TYR A 83 3.79 10.98 -14.67
C TYR A 83 4.12 10.31 -16.01
N ASP A 84 4.50 9.03 -15.98
CA ASP A 84 4.81 8.28 -17.20
C ASP A 84 3.59 8.12 -18.11
N ALA A 85 2.40 7.85 -17.54
CA ALA A 85 1.17 7.77 -18.32
C ALA A 85 0.82 9.10 -19.01
N ILE A 86 1.05 10.24 -18.34
CA ILE A 86 0.82 11.56 -18.93
C ILE A 86 1.81 11.82 -20.06
N LYS A 87 3.09 11.51 -19.85
CA LYS A 87 4.15 11.63 -20.86
C LYS A 87 3.81 10.82 -22.12
N ASP A 88 3.26 9.63 -21.95
CA ASP A 88 2.90 8.73 -23.04
C ASP A 88 1.48 8.98 -23.61
N ARG A 89 0.79 10.02 -23.12
CA ARG A 89 -0.61 10.35 -23.48
C ARG A 89 -1.60 9.22 -23.24
N ASN A 90 -1.29 8.33 -22.29
CA ASN A 90 -2.16 7.24 -21.89
C ASN A 90 -3.14 7.70 -20.80
N TRP A 91 -4.17 8.44 -21.21
CA TRP A 91 -5.13 9.07 -20.30
C TRP A 91 -5.92 8.07 -19.46
N GLY A 92 -6.21 6.88 -20.01
CA GLY A 92 -6.90 5.82 -19.26
C GLY A 92 -6.03 5.28 -18.12
N LEU A 93 -4.73 5.10 -18.37
CA LEU A 93 -3.79 4.72 -17.31
C LEU A 93 -3.58 5.85 -16.31
N ALA A 94 -3.52 7.10 -16.76
CA ALA A 94 -3.41 8.27 -15.87
C ALA A 94 -4.60 8.34 -14.89
N ASP A 95 -5.83 8.22 -15.40
CA ASP A 95 -7.06 8.19 -14.61
C ASP A 95 -7.03 7.06 -13.57
N TYR A 96 -6.67 5.85 -14.01
CA TYR A 96 -6.54 4.70 -13.12
C TYR A 96 -5.52 4.92 -12.01
N GLN A 97 -4.30 5.41 -12.33
CA GLN A 97 -3.28 5.62 -11.30
C GLN A 97 -3.71 6.73 -10.32
N TRP A 98 -4.38 7.77 -10.80
CA TRP A 98 -4.85 8.86 -9.95
C TRP A 98 -5.95 8.43 -8.97
N ASP A 99 -6.87 7.58 -9.41
CA ASP A 99 -7.85 6.94 -8.53
C ASP A 99 -7.17 6.07 -7.46
N LYS A 100 -6.11 5.34 -7.83
CA LYS A 100 -5.34 4.54 -6.87
C LYS A 100 -4.58 5.40 -5.87
N VAL A 101 -4.06 6.57 -6.25
CA VAL A 101 -3.46 7.52 -5.29
C VAL A 101 -4.48 7.89 -4.21
N LYS A 102 -5.71 8.30 -4.59
CA LYS A 102 -6.76 8.63 -3.61
C LYS A 102 -7.12 7.45 -2.72
N LEU A 103 -7.29 6.26 -3.30
CA LEU A 103 -7.62 5.06 -2.53
C LEU A 103 -6.54 4.75 -1.50
N THR A 104 -5.26 4.80 -1.90
CA THR A 104 -4.12 4.50 -1.02
C THR A 104 -3.99 5.53 0.09
N ILE A 105 -4.21 6.82 -0.18
CA ILE A 105 -4.21 7.87 0.86
C ILE A 105 -5.33 7.62 1.88
N ASN A 106 -6.57 7.42 1.43
CA ASN A 106 -7.70 7.13 2.33
C ASN A 106 -7.45 5.87 3.17
N GLY A 107 -6.95 4.80 2.55
CA GLY A 107 -6.59 3.57 3.28
C GLY A 107 -5.47 3.78 4.30
N GLY A 108 -4.52 4.66 4.00
CA GLY A 108 -3.47 5.06 4.94
C GLY A 108 -4.01 5.82 6.14
N LEU A 109 -5.04 6.67 5.97
CA LEU A 109 -5.59 7.48 7.05
C LEU A 109 -6.19 6.62 8.16
N MET A 110 -6.73 5.44 7.84
CA MET A 110 -7.11 4.45 8.86
C MET A 110 -5.94 4.05 9.76
N LYS A 111 -4.72 3.96 9.21
CA LYS A 111 -3.51 3.60 9.96
C LYS A 111 -2.92 4.78 10.75
N ARG A 112 -3.18 6.02 10.35
CA ARG A 112 -2.71 7.25 11.04
C ARG A 112 -3.76 8.38 11.00
N PRO A 113 -4.82 8.29 11.82
CA PRO A 113 -5.92 9.27 11.80
C PRO A 113 -5.51 10.71 12.11
N ALA A 114 -4.40 10.92 12.83
CA ALA A 114 -3.89 12.26 13.11
C ALA A 114 -3.52 13.07 11.84
N ARG A 115 -3.32 12.39 10.70
CA ARG A 115 -2.98 13.02 9.41
C ARG A 115 -4.21 13.40 8.57
N THR A 116 -5.41 12.96 8.99
CA THR A 116 -6.64 13.10 8.21
C THR A 116 -6.93 14.55 7.84
N ARG A 117 -6.88 15.46 8.82
CA ARG A 117 -7.17 16.88 8.58
C ARG A 117 -6.32 17.48 7.46
N ASN A 118 -5.01 17.22 7.47
CA ASN A 118 -4.11 17.74 6.44
C ASN A 118 -4.32 17.03 5.11
N ALA A 119 -4.43 15.70 5.10
CA ALA A 119 -4.65 14.95 3.87
C ALA A 119 -5.95 15.34 3.16
N GLU A 120 -7.04 15.56 3.91
CA GLU A 120 -8.31 16.03 3.38
C GLU A 120 -8.20 17.45 2.83
N SER A 121 -7.85 18.41 3.69
CA SER A 121 -7.86 19.83 3.32
C SER A 121 -6.82 20.24 2.28
N ILE A 122 -5.68 19.55 2.19
CA ILE A 122 -4.59 19.89 1.26
C ILE A 122 -4.71 19.08 -0.03
N PHE A 123 -4.98 17.78 0.07
CA PHE A 123 -4.94 16.88 -1.09
C PHE A 123 -6.31 16.42 -1.56
N LEU A 124 -7.11 15.75 -0.73
CA LEU A 124 -8.31 15.06 -1.18
C LEU A 124 -9.42 16.03 -1.61
N ASP A 125 -9.55 17.17 -0.95
CA ASP A 125 -10.60 18.16 -1.23
C ASP A 125 -10.19 19.18 -2.31
N VAL A 126 -8.88 19.31 -2.54
CA VAL A 126 -8.31 20.38 -3.39
C VAL A 126 -7.60 19.79 -4.62
N ALA A 127 -6.44 19.17 -4.44
CA ALA A 127 -5.61 18.72 -5.56
C ALA A 127 -6.20 17.52 -6.31
N TRP A 128 -6.81 16.56 -5.58
CA TRP A 128 -7.42 15.38 -6.18
C TRP A 128 -8.49 15.70 -7.23
N PRO A 129 -9.58 16.45 -6.90
CA PRO A 129 -10.62 16.75 -7.87
C PRO A 129 -10.12 17.65 -9.02
N ALA A 130 -9.16 18.53 -8.78
CA ALA A 130 -8.60 19.40 -9.81
C ALA A 130 -7.86 18.59 -10.89
N MET A 131 -6.99 17.66 -10.47
CA MET A 131 -6.27 16.77 -11.37
C MET A 131 -7.18 15.75 -12.05
N ASP A 132 -8.16 15.20 -11.34
CA ASP A 132 -9.17 14.32 -11.91
C ASP A 132 -9.91 15.00 -13.08
N LYS A 133 -10.35 16.26 -12.86
CA LYS A 133 -10.96 17.07 -13.92
C LYS A 133 -9.99 17.35 -15.07
N ALA A 134 -8.70 17.53 -14.80
CA ALA A 134 -7.68 17.74 -15.84
C ALA A 134 -7.51 16.49 -16.71
N ILE A 135 -7.30 15.33 -16.10
CA ILE A 135 -7.15 14.04 -16.80
C ILE A 135 -8.39 13.75 -17.67
N LYS A 136 -9.59 13.95 -17.11
CA LYS A 136 -10.86 13.72 -17.83
C LYS A 136 -11.05 14.65 -19.02
N SER A 137 -10.46 15.84 -19.01
CA SER A 137 -10.51 16.74 -20.16
C SER A 137 -9.63 16.30 -21.33
N LYS A 138 -8.64 15.41 -21.09
CA LYS A 138 -7.66 14.96 -22.09
C LYS A 138 -6.88 16.09 -22.77
N ASP A 139 -6.90 17.29 -22.19
CA ASP A 139 -6.11 18.44 -22.59
C ASP A 139 -4.71 18.30 -21.97
N GLU A 140 -3.72 17.97 -22.80
CA GLU A 140 -2.36 17.72 -22.35
C GLU A 140 -1.73 18.93 -21.64
N ALA A 141 -1.95 20.15 -22.13
CA ALA A 141 -1.38 21.35 -21.51
C ALA A 141 -1.96 21.53 -20.10
N ARG A 142 -3.28 21.40 -19.97
CA ARG A 142 -3.97 21.48 -18.68
C ARG A 142 -3.57 20.37 -17.72
N ILE A 143 -3.40 19.14 -18.21
CA ILE A 143 -2.95 17.99 -17.40
C ILE A 143 -1.54 18.23 -16.86
N ARG A 144 -0.61 18.70 -17.70
CA ARG A 144 0.77 18.95 -17.31
C ARG A 144 0.89 20.09 -16.32
N GLU A 145 0.14 21.18 -16.52
CA GLU A 145 0.03 22.28 -15.56
C GLU A 145 -0.48 21.78 -14.21
N GLN A 146 -1.59 21.03 -14.22
CA GLN A 146 -2.21 20.53 -13.00
C GLN A 146 -1.34 19.47 -12.29
N PHE A 147 -0.56 18.68 -13.02
CA PHE A 147 0.42 17.77 -12.42
C PHE A 147 1.51 18.53 -11.66
N GLY A 148 1.97 19.67 -12.19
CA GLY A 148 2.86 20.59 -11.48
C GLY A 148 2.23 21.11 -10.18
N ALA A 149 0.97 21.53 -10.22
CA ALA A 149 0.26 21.95 -9.01
C ALA A 149 0.12 20.82 -7.97
N VAL A 150 -0.19 19.59 -8.40
CA VAL A 150 -0.22 18.40 -7.53
C VAL A 150 1.12 18.17 -6.86
N ARG A 151 2.24 18.34 -7.59
CA ARG A 151 3.59 18.19 -7.06
C ARG A 151 3.81 19.10 -5.85
N GLU A 152 3.46 20.39 -5.99
CA GLU A 152 3.58 21.37 -4.90
C GLU A 152 2.69 21.00 -3.71
N THR A 153 1.46 20.54 -3.96
CA THR A 153 0.56 20.06 -2.90
C THR A 153 1.15 18.86 -2.13
N CYS A 154 1.74 17.90 -2.83
CA CYS A 154 2.40 16.77 -2.18
C CYS A 154 3.54 17.25 -1.27
N MET A 155 4.34 18.20 -1.75
CA MET A 155 5.47 18.76 -1.00
C MET A 155 5.02 19.58 0.21
N GLU A 156 3.97 20.38 0.08
CA GLU A 156 3.36 21.13 1.19
C GLU A 156 2.83 20.18 2.27
N CYS A 157 2.14 19.10 1.86
CA CYS A 157 1.65 18.10 2.80
C CYS A 157 2.81 17.50 3.62
N HIS A 158 3.93 17.17 2.98
CA HIS A 158 5.12 16.67 3.69
C HIS A 158 5.68 17.68 4.70
N GLU A 159 5.65 18.97 4.41
CA GLU A 159 6.05 20.02 5.36
C GLU A 159 5.10 20.08 6.57
N LYS A 160 3.78 20.10 6.34
CA LYS A 160 2.76 20.09 7.41
C LYS A 160 2.85 18.85 8.29
N GLU A 161 3.23 17.74 7.68
CA GLU A 161 3.46 16.46 8.32
C GLU A 161 4.86 16.30 8.94
N LYS A 162 5.66 17.38 8.96
CA LYS A 162 7.00 17.47 9.57
C LYS A 162 7.99 16.44 9.01
N VAL A 163 7.86 16.13 7.73
CA VAL A 163 8.77 15.25 6.97
C VAL A 163 9.30 15.93 5.69
N PRO A 164 9.77 17.19 5.74
CA PRO A 164 10.15 17.95 4.55
C PRO A 164 11.28 17.30 3.75
N PHE A 165 12.14 16.49 4.38
CA PHE A 165 13.21 15.74 3.70
C PHE A 165 12.67 14.76 2.64
N MET A 166 11.39 14.37 2.69
CA MET A 166 10.76 13.57 1.62
C MET A 166 10.71 14.31 0.28
N ASN A 167 10.71 15.65 0.31
CA ASN A 167 10.72 16.51 -0.88
C ASN A 167 12.07 16.47 -1.61
N GLU A 168 13.13 16.03 -0.95
CA GLU A 168 14.47 15.84 -1.52
C GLU A 168 14.65 14.46 -2.16
N SER A 169 13.58 13.67 -2.31
CA SER A 169 13.64 12.38 -2.96
C SER A 169 13.89 12.51 -4.48
N PRO A 170 14.49 11.50 -5.14
CA PRO A 170 14.64 11.49 -6.59
C PRO A 170 13.32 11.65 -7.34
N LEU A 171 12.20 11.20 -6.75
CA LEU A 171 10.87 11.29 -7.32
C LEU A 171 10.55 12.73 -7.74
N PHE A 172 10.65 13.68 -6.80
CA PHE A 172 10.32 15.10 -7.05
C PHE A 172 11.33 15.83 -7.94
N ARG A 173 12.54 15.28 -8.10
CA ARG A 173 13.51 15.78 -9.10
C ARG A 173 13.15 15.30 -10.50
N THR A 174 12.88 14.00 -10.64
CA THR A 174 12.54 13.37 -11.93
C THR A 174 11.22 13.90 -12.50
N THR A 175 10.26 14.24 -11.65
CA THR A 175 8.93 14.72 -12.07
C THR A 175 8.76 16.23 -11.96
N ALA A 176 9.85 17.00 -11.83
CA ALA A 176 9.80 18.46 -11.71
C ALA A 176 9.22 19.17 -12.94
N GLY A 177 9.21 18.50 -14.09
CA GLY A 177 8.58 18.97 -15.31
C GLY A 177 8.58 17.87 -16.35
N PHE A 178 7.74 18.01 -17.36
CA PHE A 178 7.73 17.08 -18.48
C PHE A 178 8.76 17.49 -19.54
N PRO A 179 9.32 16.54 -20.30
CA PRO A 179 10.14 16.86 -21.45
C PRO A 179 9.36 17.70 -22.47
N ARG A 180 10.08 18.61 -23.13
CA ARG A 180 9.60 19.42 -24.25
C ARG A 180 9.39 18.57 -25.50
#